data_AF-A0A2P8FUE7-F1
#
_entry.id   AF-A0A2P8FUE7-F1
#
_cell.length_a   1.000
_cell.length_b   1.000
_cell.length_c   1.000
_cell.angle_alpha   90.00
_cell.angle_beta   90.00
_cell.angle_gamma   90.00
#
_symmetry.space_group_name_H-M   'P 1'
#
loop_
_entity.id
_entity.type
_entity.pdbx_description
1 polymer ?
#
loop_
_entity_poly.entity_id
_entity_poly.type
_entity_poly.pdbx_seq_one_letter_code
_entity_poly.pdbx_strand_id
1 'polypeptide(L)' 'MENETQEAKKPLMKSLREAILPIKEGDGIVIRATKNAGFGLFMILFSCVSVAVLVAMCMAL' A
#
# COMPACT_ATOMS: atom_id res chain seq x y z
N MET A 1 36.75 1.04 -1.98
CA MET A 1 35.76 -0.06 -2.06
C MET A 1 34.39 0.58 -1.94
N GLU A 2 33.86 1.06 -3.05
CA GLU A 2 32.47 1.50 -3.17
C GLU A 2 31.59 0.25 -3.06
N ASN A 3 30.77 0.21 -2.01
CA ASN A 3 29.82 -0.87 -1.74
C ASN A 3 28.41 -0.24 -1.66
N GLU A 4 28.04 0.52 -2.70
CA GLU A 4 26.74 1.19 -2.85
C GLU A 4 25.88 0.54 -3.96
N THR A 5 26.19 -0.71 -4.31
CA THR A 5 25.50 -1.44 -5.38
C THR A 5 24.49 -2.41 -4.75
N GLN A 6 23.20 -2.13 -4.95
CA GLN A 6 22.04 -3.05 -4.80
C GLN A 6 21.21 -3.03 -3.50
N GLU A 7 20.89 -1.88 -2.92
CA GLU A 7 19.54 -1.76 -2.34
C GLU A 7 18.54 -1.71 -3.49
N ALA A 8 18.08 -2.88 -3.94
CA ALA A 8 16.96 -3.00 -4.86
C ALA A 8 15.72 -2.38 -4.18
N LYS A 9 15.53 -1.07 -4.39
CA LYS A 9 14.43 -0.27 -3.86
C LYS A 9 13.14 -1.03 -4.11
N LYS A 10 12.61 -1.70 -3.09
CA LYS A 10 11.35 -2.44 -3.23
C LYS A 10 10.33 -1.44 -3.80
N PRO A 11 9.57 -1.80 -4.85
CA PRO A 11 8.60 -0.89 -5.43
C PRO A 11 7.65 -0.41 -4.33
N LEU A 12 7.34 0.89 -4.30
CA LEU A 12 6.58 1.52 -3.19
C LEU A 12 5.30 0.76 -2.86
N MET A 13 4.61 0.25 -3.88
CA MET A 13 3.39 -0.55 -3.71
C MET A 13 3.64 -1.86 -2.96
N LYS A 14 4.79 -2.49 -3.16
CA LYS A 14 5.17 -3.71 -2.45
C LYS A 14 5.49 -3.41 -0.99
N SER A 15 6.22 -2.33 -0.71
CA SER A 15 6.48 -1.88 0.67
C SER A 15 5.19 -1.51 1.40
N LEU A 16 4.29 -0.78 0.75
CA LEU A 16 2.98 -0.40 1.29
C LEU A 16 2.12 -1.64 1.59
N ARG A 17 2.11 -2.61 0.68
CA ARG A 17 1.38 -3.86 0.86
C ARG A 17 1.93 -4.70 1.99
N GLU A 18 3.25 -4.80 2.11
CA GLU A 18 3.93 -5.50 3.21
C GLU A 18 3.64 -4.84 4.57
N ALA A 19 3.49 -3.51 4.63
CA ALA A 19 3.20 -2.78 5.86
C ALA A 19 1.73 -2.88 6.32
N ILE A 20 0.77 -2.84 5.39
CA ILE A 20 -0.66 -2.75 5.73
C ILE A 20 -1.31 -4.12 5.85
N LEU A 21 -1.11 -4.98 4.85
CA LEU A 21 -1.81 -6.26 4.75
C LEU A 21 -0.88 -7.33 4.13
N PRO A 22 0.13 -7.76 4.90
CA PRO A 22 1.11 -8.73 4.41
C PRO A 22 0.46 -10.08 4.16
N ILE A 23 0.74 -10.62 2.97
CA ILE A 23 0.46 -12.01 2.63
C ILE A 23 1.65 -12.84 3.10
N LYS A 24 1.38 -13.82 3.95
CA LYS A 24 2.37 -14.80 4.41
C LYS A 24 2.28 -16.05 3.53
N GLU A 25 3.41 -16.75 3.35
CA GLU A 25 3.44 -17.97 2.51
C GLU A 25 2.62 -19.13 3.08
N GLY A 26 2.34 -19.12 4.40
CA GLY A 26 1.44 -20.07 5.06
C GLY A 26 -0.05 -19.69 5.02
N ASP A 27 -0.43 -18.57 4.40
CA ASP A 27 -1.83 -18.19 4.32
C ASP A 27 -2.58 -19.11 3.34
N GLY A 28 -3.65 -19.76 3.81
CA GLY A 28 -4.55 -20.51 2.95
C GLY A 28 -5.19 -19.64 1.86
N ILE A 29 -5.64 -20.27 0.77
CA ILE A 29 -6.19 -19.59 -0.43
C ILE A 29 -7.27 -18.57 -0.06
N VAL A 30 -8.18 -18.92 0.86
CA VAL A 30 -9.26 -18.06 1.32
C VAL A 30 -8.72 -16.81 2.03
N ILE A 31 -7.79 -17.00 2.99
CA ILE A 31 -7.17 -15.91 3.75
C ILE A 31 -6.43 -14.96 2.80
N ARG A 32 -5.70 -15.52 1.83
CA ARG A 32 -4.97 -14.76 0.83
C ARG A 32 -5.90 -13.92 -0.05
N ALA A 33 -7.04 -14.48 -0.47
CA ALA A 33 -8.06 -13.76 -1.22
C ALA A 33 -8.68 -12.62 -0.41
N THR A 34 -9.07 -12.87 0.84
CA THR A 34 -9.62 -11.85 1.75
C THR A 34 -8.62 -10.72 1.99
N LYS A 35 -7.34 -11.04 2.24
CA LYS A 35 -6.29 -10.02 2.40
C LYS A 35 -6.09 -9.18 1.14
N ASN A 36 -6.18 -9.80 -0.04
CA ASN A 36 -6.07 -9.09 -1.31
C ASN A 36 -7.25 -8.14 -1.53
N ALA A 37 -8.48 -8.59 -1.24
CA ALA A 37 -9.68 -7.76 -1.30
C ALA A 37 -9.63 -6.61 -0.28
N GLY A 38 -9.19 -6.89 0.95
CA GLY A 38 -9.03 -5.88 1.99
C GLY A 38 -8.00 -4.80 1.62
N PHE A 39 -6.88 -5.20 1.02
CA PHE A 39 -5.88 -4.24 0.52
C PHE A 39 -6.42 -3.40 -0.64
N GLY A 40 -7.21 -3.99 -1.53
CA GLY A 40 -7.91 -3.26 -2.59
C GLY A 40 -8.87 -2.21 -2.04
N LEU A 41 -9.69 -2.58 -1.05
CA LEU A 41 -10.61 -1.66 -0.38
C LEU A 41 -9.85 -0.52 0.33
N PHE A 42 -8.75 -0.83 1.02
CA PHE A 42 -7.89 0.18 1.64
C PHE A 42 -7.43 1.23 0.62
N MET A 43 -6.96 0.81 -0.56
CA MET A 43 -6.46 1.73 -1.58
C MET A 43 -7.56 2.67 -2.11
N ILE A 44 -8.80 2.19 -2.22
CA ILE A 44 -9.96 3.00 -2.62
C ILE A 44 -10.27 4.04 -1.55
N LEU A 45 -10.33 3.63 -0.28
CA LEU A 45 -10.63 4.56 0.81
C LEU A 45 -9.51 5.59 0.98
N PHE A 46 -8.25 5.15 0.90
CA PHE A 46 -7.09 6.03 0.97
C PHE A 46 -7.09 7.08 -0.15
N SER A 47 -7.44 6.70 -1.38
CA SER A 47 -7.53 7.65 -2.49
C SER A 47 -8.69 8.63 -2.31
N CYS A 48 -9.88 8.16 -1.89
CA CYS A 48 -11.02 9.02 -1.59
C CYS A 48 -10.68 10.05 -0.50
N VAL A 49 -10.05 9.62 0.60
CA VAL A 49 -9.64 10.52 1.68
C VAL A 49 -8.58 11.50 1.21
N SER A 50 -7.59 11.05 0.44
CA SER A 50 -6.54 11.93 -0.10
C SER A 50 -7.12 13.01 -1.01
N VAL A 51 -8.09 12.65 -1.87
CA VAL A 51 -8.79 13.61 -2.73
C VAL A 51 -9.64 14.57 -1.89
N ALA A 52 -10.38 14.07 -0.89
CA ALA A 52 -11.17 14.93 -0.01
C ALA A 52 -10.30 15.95 0.74
N VAL A 53 -9.13 15.52 1.23
CA VAL A 53 -8.15 16.42 1.87
C VAL A 53 -7.64 17.45 0.89
N LEU A 54 -7.27 17.06 -0.34
CA LEU A 54 -6.83 18.00 -1.38
C LEU A 54 -7.91 19.03 -1.71
N VAL A 55 -9.16 18.61 -1.89
CA VAL A 55 -10.29 19.52 -2.17
C VAL A 55 -10.51 20.47 -0.99
N ALA A 56 -10.47 19.96 0.25
CA ALA A 56 -10.60 20.79 1.44
C ALA A 56 -9.49 21.84 1.54
N MET A 57 -8.25 21.47 1.24
CA MET A 57 -7.12 22.41 1.18
C MET A 57 -7.32 23.48 0.10
N CYS A 58 -7.81 23.09 -1.09
CA CYS A 58 -8.09 24.03 -2.16
C CYS A 58 -9.25 24.99 -1.85
N MET A 59 -10.21 24.62 -1.00
CA MET A 59 -11.30 25.50 -0.56
C MET A 59 -10.96 26.32 0.69
N ALA A 60 -9.89 25.95 1.42
CA ALA A 60 -9.40 26.70 2.57
C ALA A 60 -8.42 27.83 2.18
N LEU A 61 -7.85 27.77 0.97
CA LEU A 61 -7.07 28.82 0.31
C LEU A 61 -7.99 29.80 -0.44
#